data_AF-A0A3M2SXD6-F1
#
_entry.id   AF-A0A3M2SXD6-F1
#
_cell.length_a   1.000
_cell.length_b   1.000
_cell.length_c   1.000
_cell.angle_alpha   90.00
_cell.angle_beta   90.00
_cell.angle_gamma   90.00
#
_symmetry.space_group_name_H-M   'P 1'
#
loop_
_entity.id
_entity.type
_entity.pdbx_description
1 polymer ?
#
loop_
_entity_poly.entity_id
_entity_poly.type
_entity_poly.pdbx_seq_one_letter_code
_entity_poly.pdbx_strand_id
1 'polypeptide(L)'
;MSFGFSIGDFMRIIELANKIRKDFADSPAQFKALSDEFRSLSILVQDVEVDISNTNLSSQQDIELQKIAESCHNVLTEIEKTISQYWELNTSHGMKRVWKRLKWEPNDVRDLRNRVCINISILNAFSGRITQDNVVQLLKHRSNEEHQTCLDWLSPTAHAIQQSDYISRRQPGTGDWFLESPEFQV
;
A
#
# COMPACT_ATOMS: atom_id res chain seq x y z
N MET A 1 -16.49 11.95 -1.38
CA MET A 1 -16.71 10.88 -2.37
C MET A 1 -15.57 9.90 -2.23
N SER A 2 -15.82 8.70 -1.71
CA SER A 2 -14.82 7.65 -1.52
C SER A 2 -15.53 6.31 -1.65
N PHE A 3 -15.62 5.82 -2.88
CA PHE A 3 -15.97 4.44 -3.19
C PHE A 3 -14.96 3.97 -4.25
N GLY A 4 -13.70 3.92 -3.84
CA GLY A 4 -12.63 3.18 -4.50
C GLY A 4 -12.07 2.23 -3.44
N PHE A 5 -11.89 0.96 -3.81
CA PHE A 5 -11.27 -0.16 -3.06
C PHE A 5 -11.34 -0.10 -1.52
N SER A 6 -12.18 -0.94 -0.93
CA SER A 6 -12.38 -1.03 0.52
C SER A 6 -11.44 -2.05 1.19
N ILE A 7 -11.34 -2.02 2.52
CA ILE A 7 -10.77 -3.12 3.33
C ILE A 7 -11.37 -4.48 2.91
N GLY A 8 -12.65 -4.51 2.52
CA GLY A 8 -13.32 -5.71 2.03
C GLY A 8 -12.73 -6.29 0.74
N ASP A 9 -12.04 -5.48 -0.08
CA ASP A 9 -11.41 -5.97 -1.30
C ASP A 9 -10.05 -6.64 -1.03
N PHE A 10 -9.32 -6.20 0.01
CA PHE A 10 -8.15 -6.93 0.50
C PHE A 10 -8.53 -8.30 1.06
N MET A 11 -9.63 -8.38 1.80
CA MET A 11 -10.17 -9.66 2.27
C MET A 11 -10.49 -10.60 1.11
N ARG A 12 -11.06 -10.11 0.00
CA ARG A 12 -11.28 -10.92 -1.21
C ARG A 12 -9.98 -11.45 -1.82
N ILE A 13 -8.94 -10.62 -1.87
CA ILE A 13 -7.61 -11.03 -2.35
C ILE A 13 -7.03 -12.13 -1.45
N ILE A 14 -7.11 -11.96 -0.13
CA ILE A 14 -6.64 -12.93 0.87
C ILE A 14 -7.40 -14.26 0.75
N GLU A 15 -8.73 -14.21 0.63
CA GLU A 15 -9.57 -15.39 0.45
C GLU A 15 -9.22 -16.14 -0.84
N LEU A 16 -9.06 -15.41 -1.94
CA LEU A 16 -8.71 -15.99 -3.24
C LEU A 16 -7.31 -16.61 -3.25
N ALA A 17 -6.31 -15.92 -2.69
CA ALA A 17 -4.96 -16.46 -2.53
C ALA A 17 -4.96 -17.74 -1.67
N ASN A 18 -5.74 -17.76 -0.59
CA ASN A 18 -5.88 -18.93 0.27
C ASN A 18 -6.63 -20.09 -0.40
N LYS A 19 -7.64 -19.80 -1.22
CA LYS A 19 -8.33 -20.81 -2.02
C LYS A 19 -7.35 -21.46 -3.00
N ILE A 20 -6.67 -20.67 -3.81
CA ILE A 20 -5.65 -21.16 -4.76
C ILE A 20 -4.60 -21.98 -4.01
N ARG A 21 -4.10 -21.52 -2.87
CA ARG A 21 -3.15 -22.30 -2.06
C ARG A 21 -3.69 -23.67 -1.64
N LYS A 22 -4.96 -23.76 -1.22
CA LYS A 22 -5.61 -25.04 -0.87
C LYS A 22 -5.70 -25.96 -2.08
N ASP A 23 -6.03 -25.39 -3.24
CA ASP A 23 -6.15 -26.13 -4.49
C ASP A 23 -4.81 -26.73 -4.92
N PHE A 24 -3.72 -26.00 -4.65
CA PHE A 24 -2.34 -26.44 -4.87
C PHE A 24 -1.77 -27.37 -3.77
N ALA A 25 -2.50 -27.70 -2.71
CA ALA A 25 -1.96 -28.48 -1.59
C ALA A 25 -1.46 -29.88 -2.00
N ASP A 26 -2.15 -30.51 -2.97
CA ASP A 26 -1.79 -31.81 -3.56
C ASP A 26 -1.00 -31.67 -4.88
N SER A 27 -0.50 -30.46 -5.18
CA SER A 27 0.22 -30.22 -6.43
C SER A 27 1.60 -30.90 -6.43
N PRO A 28 2.12 -31.28 -7.62
CA PRO A 28 3.47 -31.81 -7.76
C PRO A 28 4.52 -30.85 -7.22
N ALA A 29 5.64 -31.38 -6.72
CA ALA A 29 6.72 -30.60 -6.10
C ALA A 29 7.25 -29.45 -6.98
N GLN A 30 7.14 -29.57 -8.31
CA GLN A 30 7.51 -28.52 -9.26
C GLN A 30 6.72 -27.20 -9.09
N PHE A 31 5.51 -27.25 -8.50
CA PHE A 31 4.67 -26.07 -8.25
C PHE A 31 4.85 -25.48 -6.85
N LYS A 32 5.67 -26.11 -6.01
CA LYS A 32 5.89 -25.68 -4.62
C LYS A 32 6.32 -24.22 -4.54
N ALA A 33 7.26 -23.80 -5.40
CA ALA A 33 7.73 -22.42 -5.41
C ALA A 33 6.58 -21.43 -5.66
N LEU A 34 5.69 -21.72 -6.61
CA LEU A 34 4.52 -20.89 -6.91
C LEU A 34 3.51 -20.88 -5.74
N SER A 35 3.31 -22.02 -5.08
CA SER A 35 2.47 -22.11 -3.87
C SER A 35 3.02 -21.29 -2.70
N ASP A 36 4.33 -21.27 -2.54
CA ASP A 36 5.02 -20.46 -1.54
C ASP A 36 4.86 -18.96 -1.87
N GLU A 37 4.92 -18.55 -3.14
CA GLU A 37 4.63 -17.16 -3.53
C GLU A 37 3.19 -16.74 -3.19
N PHE A 38 2.18 -17.59 -3.41
CA PHE A 38 0.79 -17.27 -3.02
C PHE A 38 0.64 -17.09 -1.52
N ARG A 39 1.34 -17.91 -0.74
CA ARG A 39 1.38 -17.75 0.72
C ARG A 39 2.01 -16.41 1.09
N SER A 40 3.15 -16.07 0.50
CA SER A 40 3.84 -14.80 0.74
C SER A 40 2.95 -13.61 0.39
N LEU A 41 2.25 -13.65 -0.75
CA LEU A 41 1.30 -12.61 -1.16
C LEU A 41 0.16 -12.47 -0.15
N SER A 42 -0.45 -13.58 0.30
CA SER A 42 -1.53 -13.54 1.29
C SER A 42 -1.10 -12.93 2.62
N ILE A 43 0.11 -13.24 3.09
CA ILE A 43 0.65 -12.68 4.33
C ILE A 43 0.87 -11.18 4.16
N LEU A 44 1.54 -10.78 3.07
CA LEU A 44 1.85 -9.36 2.84
C LEU A 44 0.60 -8.50 2.65
N VAL A 45 -0.42 -9.03 1.98
CA VAL A 45 -1.71 -8.32 1.84
C VAL A 45 -2.38 -8.14 3.21
N GLN A 46 -2.31 -9.14 4.08
CA GLN A 46 -2.82 -9.05 5.45
C GLN A 46 -2.04 -8.03 6.28
N ASP A 47 -0.71 -8.02 6.18
CA ASP A 47 0.14 -7.07 6.90
C ASP A 47 -0.17 -5.62 6.47
N VAL A 48 -0.30 -5.39 5.15
CA VAL A 48 -0.69 -4.08 4.63
C VAL A 48 -2.08 -3.67 5.08
N GLU A 49 -3.06 -4.59 5.14
CA GLU A 49 -4.41 -4.30 5.65
C GLU A 49 -4.39 -3.85 7.12
N VAL A 50 -3.54 -4.46 7.95
CA VAL A 50 -3.33 -4.06 9.34
C VAL A 50 -2.66 -2.68 9.44
N ASP A 51 -1.63 -2.43 8.63
CA ASP A 51 -0.88 -1.17 8.65
C ASP A 51 -1.74 0.04 8.23
N ILE A 52 -2.57 -0.13 7.19
CA ILE A 52 -3.44 0.94 6.69
C ILE A 52 -4.63 1.21 7.61
N SER A 53 -5.08 0.23 8.39
CA SER A 53 -6.23 0.38 9.30
C SER A 53 -6.03 1.47 10.36
N ASN A 54 -4.77 1.77 10.69
CA ASN A 54 -4.41 2.79 11.69
C ASN A 54 -3.75 4.04 11.09
N THR A 55 -3.59 4.09 9.76
CA THR A 55 -2.84 5.15 9.07
C THR A 55 -3.75 5.98 8.16
N ASN A 56 -3.63 7.31 8.24
CA ASN A 56 -4.30 8.19 7.28
C ASN A 56 -3.47 8.28 6.00
N LEU A 57 -3.89 7.53 4.97
CA LEU A 57 -3.29 7.62 3.64
C LEU A 57 -3.63 8.94 2.97
N SER A 58 -2.66 9.51 2.25
CA SER A 58 -2.92 10.60 1.31
C SER A 58 -3.73 10.10 0.12
N SER A 59 -4.43 11.01 -0.57
CA SER A 59 -5.22 10.69 -1.77
C SER A 59 -4.40 9.97 -2.86
N GLN A 60 -3.12 10.31 -2.98
CA GLN A 60 -2.21 9.69 -3.94
C GLN A 60 -1.82 8.26 -3.51
N GLN A 61 -1.50 8.05 -2.24
CA GLN A 61 -1.18 6.72 -1.70
C GLN A 61 -2.40 5.79 -1.78
N ASP A 62 -3.60 6.31 -1.55
CA ASP A 62 -4.84 5.57 -1.74
C ASP A 62 -4.98 5.09 -3.19
N ILE A 63 -4.89 6.00 -4.17
CA ILE A 63 -4.97 5.64 -5.61
C ILE A 63 -3.90 4.61 -6.00
N GLU A 64 -2.66 4.74 -5.51
CA GLU A 64 -1.60 3.77 -5.77
C GLU A 64 -1.91 2.40 -5.18
N LEU A 65 -2.36 2.36 -3.93
CA LEU A 65 -2.74 1.14 -3.24
C LEU A 65 -3.89 0.42 -3.95
N GLN A 66 -4.90 1.15 -4.41
CA GLN A 66 -6.02 0.61 -5.18
C GLN A 66 -5.53 -0.09 -6.46
N LYS A 67 -4.61 0.53 -7.20
CA LYS A 67 -4.03 -0.06 -8.41
C LYS A 67 -3.23 -1.34 -8.11
N ILE A 68 -2.47 -1.34 -7.02
CA ILE A 68 -1.70 -2.53 -6.60
C ILE A 68 -2.66 -3.66 -6.26
N ALA A 69 -3.70 -3.37 -5.49
CA ALA A 69 -4.66 -4.36 -5.05
C ALA A 69 -5.50 -4.91 -6.22
N GLU A 70 -5.90 -4.05 -7.16
CA GLU A 70 -6.54 -4.48 -8.41
C GLU A 70 -5.62 -5.40 -9.24
N SER A 71 -4.33 -5.06 -9.35
CA SER A 71 -3.33 -5.92 -10.01
C SER A 71 -3.19 -7.28 -9.32
N CYS A 72 -3.11 -7.32 -7.99
CA CYS A 72 -3.09 -8.56 -7.21
C CYS A 72 -4.33 -9.42 -7.48
N HIS A 73 -5.52 -8.79 -7.43
CA HIS A 73 -6.78 -9.46 -7.68
C HIS A 73 -6.84 -10.04 -9.09
N ASN A 74 -6.47 -9.27 -10.11
CA ASN A 74 -6.49 -9.71 -11.51
C ASN A 74 -5.57 -10.92 -11.75
N VAL A 75 -4.36 -10.91 -11.19
CA VAL A 75 -3.44 -12.05 -11.31
C VAL A 75 -4.02 -13.30 -10.65
N LEU A 76 -4.56 -13.18 -9.44
CA LEU A 76 -5.15 -14.31 -8.74
C LEU A 76 -6.40 -14.86 -9.46
N THR A 77 -7.27 -13.99 -9.97
CA THR A 77 -8.48 -14.38 -10.72
C THR A 77 -8.12 -15.07 -12.03
N GLU A 78 -7.08 -14.61 -12.73
CA GLU A 78 -6.61 -15.29 -13.94
C GLU A 78 -6.08 -16.68 -13.63
N ILE A 79 -5.30 -16.83 -12.55
CA ILE A 79 -4.78 -18.12 -12.08
C ILE A 79 -5.93 -19.06 -11.71
N GLU A 80 -6.91 -18.58 -10.96
CA GLU A 80 -8.11 -19.34 -10.61
C GLU A 80 -8.88 -19.80 -11.85
N LYS A 81 -9.06 -18.91 -12.83
CA LYS A 81 -9.72 -19.23 -14.11
C LYS A 81 -8.96 -20.30 -14.88
N THR A 82 -7.64 -20.19 -14.98
CA THR A 82 -6.80 -21.19 -15.63
C THR A 82 -6.98 -22.55 -14.94
N ILE A 83 -6.92 -22.60 -13.62
CA ILE A 83 -7.11 -23.84 -12.85
C ILE A 83 -8.50 -24.44 -13.09
N SER A 84 -9.54 -23.61 -13.05
CA SER A 84 -10.93 -24.02 -13.20
C SER A 84 -11.23 -24.60 -14.59
N GLN A 85 -10.70 -23.98 -15.65
CA GLN A 85 -10.82 -24.48 -17.03
C GLN A 85 -10.28 -25.90 -17.19
N TYR A 86 -9.18 -26.23 -16.49
CA TYR A 86 -8.62 -27.58 -16.53
C TYR A 86 -9.38 -28.59 -15.67
N TRP A 87 -10.14 -28.14 -14.68
CA TRP A 87 -10.97 -29.00 -13.84
C TRP A 87 -12.26 -29.43 -14.53
N GLU A 88 -12.94 -28.52 -15.23
CA GLU A 88 -14.18 -28.81 -15.96
C GLU A 88 -13.98 -29.88 -17.05
N LEU A 89 -12.78 -29.97 -17.62
CA LEU A 89 -12.43 -30.99 -18.62
C LEU A 89 -12.22 -32.39 -18.02
N ASN A 90 -12.27 -32.57 -16.70
CA ASN A 90 -11.87 -33.81 -16.04
C ASN A 90 -12.75 -34.15 -14.82
N THR A 91 -14.06 -34.15 -15.01
CA THR A 91 -15.09 -34.30 -13.96
C THR A 91 -15.22 -35.69 -13.31
N SER A 92 -14.37 -36.67 -13.64
CA SER A 92 -14.56 -38.07 -13.22
C SER A 92 -13.51 -38.64 -12.24
N HIS A 93 -12.34 -37.99 -12.06
CA HIS A 93 -11.27 -38.53 -11.20
C HIS A 93 -10.51 -37.45 -10.42
N GLY A 94 -10.21 -37.72 -9.14
CA GLY A 94 -9.72 -36.74 -8.15
C GLY A 94 -8.45 -35.92 -8.49
N MET A 95 -8.23 -34.86 -7.71
CA MET A 95 -7.22 -33.78 -7.92
C MET A 95 -5.82 -34.27 -8.30
N LYS A 96 -5.33 -35.38 -7.75
CA LYS A 96 -4.01 -35.95 -8.12
C LYS A 96 -3.89 -36.35 -9.59
N ARG A 97 -4.98 -36.79 -10.23
CA ARG A 97 -4.99 -37.16 -11.66
C ARG A 97 -5.12 -35.94 -12.55
N VAL A 98 -5.80 -34.89 -12.07
CA VAL A 98 -5.84 -33.57 -12.70
C VAL A 98 -4.42 -33.03 -12.81
N TRP A 99 -3.66 -32.94 -11.71
CA TRP A 99 -2.28 -32.47 -11.72
C TRP A 99 -1.36 -33.22 -12.68
N LYS A 100 -1.56 -34.55 -12.84
CA LYS A 100 -0.79 -35.37 -13.79
C LYS A 100 -1.14 -35.10 -15.26
N ARG A 101 -2.36 -34.66 -15.54
CA ARG A 101 -2.85 -34.34 -16.90
C ARG A 101 -2.70 -32.86 -17.24
N LEU A 102 -2.60 -32.03 -16.21
CA LEU A 102 -2.39 -30.61 -16.27
C LEU A 102 -0.98 -30.34 -16.82
N LYS A 103 -0.90 -30.21 -18.14
CA LYS A 103 0.35 -29.92 -18.84
C LYS A 103 0.53 -28.41 -18.90
N TRP A 104 0.91 -27.81 -17.77
CA TRP A 104 1.31 -26.40 -17.80
C TRP A 104 2.61 -26.29 -18.58
N GLU A 105 2.65 -25.38 -19.53
CA GLU A 105 3.91 -25.06 -20.18
C GLU A 105 4.83 -24.39 -19.15
N PRO A 106 6.12 -24.76 -19.09
CA PRO A 106 7.06 -24.13 -18.16
C PRO A 106 7.09 -22.59 -18.26
N ASN A 107 6.78 -22.06 -19.45
CA ASN A 107 6.68 -20.62 -19.68
C ASN A 107 5.47 -20.00 -18.97
N ASP A 108 4.30 -20.64 -18.98
CA ASP A 108 3.08 -20.15 -18.33
C ASP A 108 3.23 -20.15 -16.80
N VAL A 109 3.78 -21.23 -16.23
CA VAL A 109 4.08 -21.30 -14.79
C VAL A 109 5.02 -20.17 -14.39
N ARG A 110 6.05 -19.92 -15.22
CA ARG A 110 7.05 -18.89 -14.97
C ARG A 110 6.45 -17.49 -15.10
N ASP A 111 5.60 -17.26 -16.10
CA ASP A 111 4.93 -15.97 -16.28
C ASP A 111 4.01 -15.65 -15.10
N LEU A 112 3.16 -16.60 -14.71
CA LEU A 112 2.29 -16.46 -13.54
C LEU A 112 3.10 -16.20 -12.27
N ARG A 113 4.18 -16.97 -12.06
CA ARG A 113 5.09 -16.74 -10.94
C ARG A 113 5.69 -15.33 -10.97
N ASN A 114 6.20 -14.89 -12.13
CA ASN A 114 6.77 -13.55 -12.27
C ASN A 114 5.76 -12.46 -11.94
N ARG A 115 4.51 -12.60 -12.40
CA ARG A 115 3.43 -11.64 -12.10
C ARG A 115 3.10 -11.59 -10.61
N VAL A 116 3.06 -12.74 -9.93
CA VAL A 116 2.88 -12.79 -8.47
C VAL A 116 4.06 -12.12 -7.77
N CYS A 117 5.30 -12.43 -8.15
CA CYS A 117 6.50 -11.82 -7.58
C CYS A 117 6.55 -10.28 -7.78
N ILE A 118 6.11 -9.78 -8.95
CA ILE A 118 6.01 -8.34 -9.21
C ILE A 118 5.02 -7.70 -8.24
N ASN A 119 3.84 -8.30 -8.05
CA ASN A 119 2.84 -7.78 -7.10
C ASN A 119 3.36 -7.77 -5.66
N ILE A 120 4.02 -8.85 -5.22
CA ILE A 120 4.68 -8.90 -3.91
C ILE A 120 5.72 -7.78 -3.78
N SER A 121 6.53 -7.56 -4.81
CA SER A 121 7.60 -6.55 -4.78
C SER A 121 7.04 -5.13 -4.70
N ILE A 122 6.00 -4.83 -5.48
CA ILE A 122 5.37 -3.50 -5.46
C ILE A 122 4.66 -3.26 -4.13
N LEU A 123 3.97 -4.27 -3.58
CA LEU A 123 3.29 -4.17 -2.30
C LEU A 123 4.28 -3.98 -1.13
N ASN A 124 5.41 -4.68 -1.15
CA ASN A 124 6.51 -4.47 -0.19
C ASN A 124 7.08 -3.06 -0.28
N ALA A 125 7.32 -2.57 -1.50
CA ALA A 125 7.82 -1.21 -1.71
C ALA A 125 6.81 -0.16 -1.21
N PHE A 126 5.52 -0.38 -1.43
CA PHE A 126 4.46 0.47 -0.89
C PHE A 126 4.45 0.48 0.64
N SER A 127 4.43 -0.70 1.27
CA SER A 127 4.49 -0.82 2.75
C SER A 127 5.70 -0.09 3.32
N GLY A 128 6.90 -0.29 2.73
CA GLY A 128 8.11 0.41 3.16
C GLY A 128 8.02 1.94 3.05
N ARG A 129 7.38 2.47 1.99
CA ARG A 129 7.12 3.91 1.86
C ARG A 129 6.18 4.41 2.96
N ILE A 130 5.09 3.71 3.23
CA ILE A 130 4.15 4.09 4.30
C ILE A 130 4.84 4.11 5.66
N THR A 131 5.62 3.08 5.98
CA THR A 131 6.39 3.04 7.24
C THR A 131 7.34 4.23 7.33
N GLN A 132 8.06 4.55 6.25
CA GLN A 132 8.96 5.69 6.22
C GLN A 132 8.22 7.02 6.44
N ASP A 133 7.12 7.24 5.75
CA ASP A 133 6.32 8.46 5.87
C ASP A 133 5.78 8.64 7.30
N ASN A 134 5.30 7.55 7.91
CA ASN A 134 4.85 7.52 9.29
C ASN A 134 5.98 7.88 10.27
N VAL A 135 7.18 7.33 10.08
CA VAL A 135 8.36 7.67 10.90
C VAL A 135 8.74 9.14 10.75
N VAL A 136 8.72 9.68 9.53
CA VAL A 136 9.00 11.11 9.28
C VAL A 136 7.98 12.00 9.98
N GLN A 137 6.70 11.65 9.94
CA GLN A 137 5.65 12.40 10.64
C GLN A 137 5.85 12.37 12.16
N LEU A 138 6.18 11.21 12.74
CA LEU A 138 6.47 11.07 14.17
C LEU A 138 7.68 11.91 14.60
N LEU A 139 8.76 11.87 13.83
CA LEU A 139 9.95 12.67 14.10
C LEU A 139 9.66 14.18 14.01
N LYS A 140 8.86 14.60 13.03
CA LYS A 140 8.44 15.99 12.90
C LYS A 140 7.56 16.42 14.07
N HIS A 141 6.65 15.57 14.52
CA HIS A 141 5.80 15.86 15.67
C HIS A 141 6.64 16.03 16.94
N ARG A 142 7.53 15.08 17.25
CA ARG A 142 8.46 15.20 18.39
C ARG A 142 9.30 16.46 18.31
N SER A 143 9.89 16.75 17.15
CA SER A 143 10.68 17.97 16.95
C SER A 143 9.83 19.21 17.24
N ASN A 144 8.60 19.28 16.73
CA ASN A 144 7.70 20.39 17.01
C ASN A 144 7.35 20.52 18.50
N GLU A 145 7.15 19.41 19.22
CA GLU A 145 6.92 19.41 20.67
C GLU A 145 8.14 19.93 21.46
N GLU A 146 9.35 19.54 21.06
CA GLU A 146 10.60 20.05 21.65
C GLU A 146 10.77 21.55 21.39
N HIS A 147 10.49 21.99 20.16
CA HIS A 147 10.49 23.41 19.81
C HIS A 147 9.46 24.18 20.63
N GLN A 148 8.24 23.65 20.78
CA GLN A 148 7.19 24.28 21.59
C GLN A 148 7.60 24.39 23.05
N THR A 149 8.19 23.34 23.62
CA THR A 149 8.69 23.35 25.00
C THR A 149 9.78 24.41 25.20
N CYS A 150 10.68 24.56 24.23
CA CYS A 150 11.71 25.60 24.24
C CYS A 150 11.10 27.00 24.17
N LEU A 151 10.11 27.21 23.29
CA LEU A 151 9.39 28.47 23.17
C LEU A 151 8.67 28.83 24.47
N ASP A 152 7.97 27.86 25.08
CA ASP A 152 7.25 28.04 26.35
C ASP A 152 8.21 28.35 27.50
N TRP A 153 9.42 27.76 27.50
CA TRP A 153 10.48 28.09 28.46
C TRP A 153 11.03 29.51 28.27
N LEU A 154 11.31 29.90 27.02
CA LEU A 154 11.82 31.24 26.70
C LEU A 154 10.83 32.33 27.06
N SER A 155 9.53 32.05 26.88
CA SER A 155 8.46 32.96 27.26
C SER A 155 7.12 32.24 27.40
N PRO A 156 6.50 32.28 28.59
CA PRO A 156 5.15 31.76 28.79
C PRO A 156 4.06 32.55 28.06
N THR A 157 4.37 33.76 27.56
CA THR A 157 3.40 34.55 26.80
C THR A 157 3.33 34.06 25.36
N ALA A 158 2.10 33.86 24.85
CA ALA A 158 1.86 33.43 23.48
C ALA A 158 2.26 34.52 22.46
N HIS A 159 3.55 34.65 22.19
CA HIS A 159 4.11 35.63 21.26
C HIS A 159 3.51 35.54 19.87
N ALA A 160 3.16 34.33 19.42
CA ALA A 160 2.45 34.13 18.15
C ALA A 160 1.08 34.85 18.13
N ILE A 161 0.34 34.83 19.25
CA ILE A 161 -0.95 35.51 19.38
C ILE A 161 -0.75 37.02 19.36
N GLN A 162 0.20 37.53 20.13
CA GLN A 162 0.53 38.96 20.13
C GLN A 162 1.01 39.43 18.76
N GLN A 163 1.88 38.66 18.10
CA GLN A 163 2.39 39.01 16.77
C GLN A 163 1.28 38.98 15.72
N SER A 164 0.39 37.99 15.75
CA SER A 164 -0.78 37.94 14.86
C SER A 164 -1.71 39.12 15.09
N ASP A 165 -1.95 39.50 16.35
CA ASP A 165 -2.75 40.67 16.71
C ASP A 165 -2.08 41.99 16.29
N TYR A 166 -0.76 42.11 16.40
CA TYR A 166 -0.03 43.26 15.87
C TYR A 166 -0.05 43.32 14.35
N ILE A 167 0.01 42.19 13.65
CA ILE A 167 -0.08 42.13 12.19
C ILE A 167 -1.49 42.46 11.72
N SER A 168 -2.53 41.94 12.37
CA SER A 168 -3.93 42.17 11.99
C SER A 168 -4.37 43.63 12.16
N ARG A 169 -3.72 44.36 13.06
CA ARG A 169 -3.94 45.80 13.29
C ARG A 169 -3.19 46.71 12.32
N ARG A 170 -2.34 46.17 11.44
CA ARG A 170 -1.59 46.99 10.48
C ARG A 170 -2.55 47.63 9.48
N GLN A 171 -2.31 48.90 9.19
CA GLN A 171 -3.01 49.57 8.10
C GLN A 171 -2.56 48.96 6.76
N PRO A 172 -3.47 48.80 5.78
CA PRO A 172 -3.10 48.39 4.43
C PRO A 172 -1.94 49.23 3.90
N GLY A 173 -0.92 48.58 3.32
CA GLY A 173 0.30 49.23 2.83
C GLY A 173 1.44 49.38 3.85
N THR A 174 1.23 48.96 5.11
CA THR A 174 2.29 48.97 6.13
C THR A 174 3.32 47.87 5.84
N GLY A 175 4.54 48.28 5.48
CA GLY A 175 5.66 47.37 5.20
C GLY A 175 6.06 47.33 3.72
N ASP A 176 5.25 47.89 2.84
CA ASP A 176 5.52 47.94 1.39
C ASP A 176 6.82 48.72 1.12
N TRP A 177 7.06 49.83 1.83
CA TRP A 177 8.30 50.61 1.71
C TRP A 177 9.59 49.81 1.94
N PHE A 178 9.53 48.75 2.76
CA PHE A 178 10.68 47.89 3.03
C PHE A 178 10.89 46.87 1.91
N LEU A 179 9.80 46.31 1.37
CA LEU A 179 9.85 45.37 0.23
C LEU A 179 10.11 46.07 -1.11
N GLU A 180 9.82 47.37 -1.19
CA GLU A 180 10.13 48.24 -2.33
C GLU A 180 11.56 48.80 -2.28
N SER A 181 12.33 48.49 -1.24
CA SER A 181 13.73 48.94 -1.15
C SER A 181 14.63 48.25 -2.18
N PRO A 182 15.68 48.92 -2.67
CA PRO A 182 16.59 48.37 -3.68
C PRO A 182 17.21 47.02 -3.30
N GLU A 183 17.39 46.77 -2.00
CA GLU A 183 17.98 45.54 -1.46
C GLU A 183 17.06 44.31 -1.60
N PHE A 184 15.75 44.52 -1.71
CA PHE A 184 14.73 43.45 -1.82
C PHE A 184 14.07 43.37 -3.21
N GLN A 185 14.42 44.30 -4.11
CA GLN A 185 14.03 44.31 -5.52
C GLN A 185 15.10 43.60 -6.36
N VAL A 186 15.22 42.27 -6.21
CA VAL A 186 16.15 41.41 -6.99
C VAL A 186 15.46 40.84 -8.22
#